data_AF-A0A6V7WQD0-F1
#
_entry.id   AF-A0A6V7WQD0-F1
#
_cell.length_a   1.000
_cell.length_b   1.000
_cell.length_c   1.000
_cell.angle_alpha   90.00
_cell.angle_beta   90.00
_cell.angle_gamma   90.00
#
_symmetry.space_group_name_H-M   'P 1'
#
loop_
_entity.id
_entity.type
_entity.pdbx_description
1 polymer ?
#
loop_
_entity_poly.entity_id
_entity_poly.type
_entity_poly.pdbx_seq_one_letter_code
_entity_poly.pdbx_strand_id
1 'polypeptide(L)'
;MTNLIDSCLLKIGFHQVYCENSNELLKQNILSVLNTNSSQNVFIGFSGGSMPQLLAPLLNELSNDLISNLLLFPVDERLVPLKSEESNAGSLLRELSTNKGRFENKILKISEEPNLLEDGPKMASEFENKLRSMHPKLDANGLPIFDLLLLGLGPDGHTCSLFPNHPLLEEKNSWVAYIDDSPKPPPRRITLTLPVLNAAKNIIFIANGKSKAKIIAQIFENENNNKLLLPPNLIKRREDQQPIKWFLDEEASSDLKIK
;
A
#
# COMPACT_ATOMS: atom_id res chain seq x y z
N MET A 1 31.94 4.13 2.93
CA MET A 1 30.50 3.90 2.76
C MET A 1 29.89 3.79 4.13
N THR A 2 29.45 4.93 4.68
CA THR A 2 28.71 5.01 5.94
C THR A 2 27.42 4.22 5.79
N ASN A 3 27.11 3.34 6.76
CA ASN A 3 25.88 2.56 6.76
C ASN A 3 24.67 3.53 6.77
N LEU A 4 23.98 3.65 5.63
CA LEU A 4 22.73 4.43 5.47
C LEU A 4 21.57 3.93 6.36
N ILE A 5 21.79 2.86 7.11
CA ILE A 5 20.85 2.24 8.06
C ILE A 5 20.70 3.10 9.35
N ASP A 6 21.62 4.01 9.64
CA ASP A 6 21.56 4.90 10.82
C ASP A 6 20.75 6.20 10.60
N SER A 7 20.05 6.33 9.47
CA SER A 7 19.25 7.51 9.07
C SER A 7 17.80 7.53 9.57
N CYS A 8 17.44 6.62 10.49
CA CYS A 8 16.11 6.57 11.07
C CYS A 8 15.89 7.81 11.96
N LEU A 9 15.05 8.74 11.50
CA LEU A 9 14.73 9.98 12.22
C LEU A 9 14.09 9.68 13.58
N LEU A 10 13.21 8.67 13.63
CA LEU A 10 12.38 8.44 14.81
C LEU A 10 11.87 6.99 14.86
N LYS A 11 11.91 6.40 16.07
CA LYS A 11 11.35 5.08 16.39
C LYS A 11 10.26 5.25 17.45
N ILE A 12 9.01 4.94 17.11
CA ILE A 12 7.87 4.96 18.04
C ILE A 12 7.14 3.63 17.93
N GLY A 13 7.12 2.86 19.02
CA GLY A 13 6.55 1.51 19.02
C GLY A 13 7.18 0.65 17.93
N PHE A 14 6.36 0.10 17.03
CA PHE A 14 6.78 -0.68 15.87
C PHE A 14 6.96 0.15 14.60
N HIS A 15 7.03 1.48 14.70
CA HIS A 15 7.25 2.37 13.56
C HIS A 15 8.70 2.86 13.46
N GLN A 16 9.20 2.91 12.24
CA GLN A 16 10.48 3.54 11.87
C GLN A 16 10.22 4.63 10.85
N VAL A 17 10.68 5.86 11.12
CA VAL A 17 10.45 7.03 10.27
C VAL A 17 11.75 7.48 9.63
N TYR A 18 11.72 7.68 8.32
CA TYR A 18 12.83 8.11 7.48
C TYR A 18 12.43 9.38 6.72
N CYS A 19 13.19 10.45 6.87
CA CYS A 19 12.92 11.75 6.25
C CYS A 19 14.02 12.22 5.30
N GLU A 20 15.23 11.66 5.44
CA GLU A 20 16.35 11.93 4.54
C GLU A 20 16.53 10.77 3.56
N ASN A 21 16.89 11.09 2.31
CA ASN A 21 17.14 10.10 1.25
C ASN A 21 15.99 9.08 1.07
N SER A 22 14.76 9.50 1.37
CA SER A 22 13.62 8.61 1.52
C SER A 22 13.31 7.81 0.25
N ASN A 23 13.46 8.42 -0.93
CA ASN A 23 13.30 7.74 -2.23
C ASN A 23 14.35 6.65 -2.49
N GLU A 24 15.62 6.93 -2.17
CA GLU A 24 16.71 5.97 -2.38
C GLU A 24 16.59 4.79 -1.41
N LEU A 25 16.29 5.07 -0.14
CA LEU A 25 16.03 4.03 0.85
C LEU A 25 14.79 3.20 0.51
N LEU A 26 13.72 3.83 0.00
CA LEU A 26 12.54 3.12 -0.48
C LEU A 26 12.91 2.15 -1.61
N LYS A 27 13.66 2.64 -2.61
CA LYS A 27 14.15 1.81 -3.73
C LYS A 27 14.96 0.63 -3.21
N GLN A 28 15.89 0.85 -2.29
CA GLN A 28 16.69 -0.21 -1.67
C GLN A 28 15.82 -1.23 -0.92
N ASN A 29 14.78 -0.80 -0.21
CA ASN A 29 13.85 -1.69 0.49
C ASN A 29 13.06 -2.56 -0.51
N ILE A 30 12.55 -1.98 -1.59
CA ILE A 30 11.82 -2.73 -2.63
C ILE A 30 12.75 -3.75 -3.29
N LEU A 31 13.96 -3.34 -3.69
CA LEU A 31 14.95 -4.24 -4.28
C LEU A 31 15.39 -5.35 -3.32
N SER A 32 15.52 -5.05 -2.03
CA SER A 32 15.82 -6.07 -1.01
C SER A 32 14.71 -7.12 -0.94
N VAL A 33 13.43 -6.73 -0.94
CA VAL A 33 12.31 -7.67 -0.94
C VAL A 33 12.31 -8.55 -2.19
N LEU A 34 12.56 -7.96 -3.37
CA LEU A 34 12.62 -8.70 -4.64
C LEU A 34 13.77 -9.71 -4.66
N ASN A 35 14.98 -9.29 -4.25
CA ASN A 35 16.18 -10.13 -4.30
C ASN A 35 16.14 -11.28 -3.28
N THR A 36 15.55 -11.07 -2.10
CA THR A 36 15.46 -12.11 -1.05
C THR A 36 14.53 -13.26 -1.44
N ASN A 37 13.65 -13.04 -2.44
CA ASN A 37 12.64 -13.99 -2.88
C ASN A 37 12.80 -14.37 -4.36
N SER A 38 14.02 -14.29 -4.92
CA SER A 38 14.28 -14.46 -6.36
C SER A 38 13.90 -15.81 -6.98
N SER A 39 13.49 -16.80 -6.18
CA SER A 39 13.03 -18.12 -6.63
C SER A 39 11.53 -18.38 -6.39
N GLN A 40 10.76 -17.38 -5.93
CA GLN A 40 9.33 -17.49 -5.64
C GLN A 40 8.60 -16.23 -6.12
N ASN A 41 7.29 -16.34 -6.35
CA ASN A 41 6.48 -15.15 -6.63
C ASN A 41 6.58 -14.14 -5.46
N VAL A 42 6.78 -12.88 -5.79
CA VAL A 42 6.87 -11.75 -4.87
C VAL A 42 5.66 -10.85 -5.04
N PHE A 43 4.87 -10.72 -3.97
CA PHE A 43 3.62 -9.98 -3.97
C PHE A 43 3.81 -8.57 -3.41
N ILE A 44 3.64 -7.56 -4.26
CA ILE A 44 3.74 -6.15 -3.88
C ILE A 44 2.42 -5.43 -4.14
N GLY A 45 1.78 -5.02 -3.05
CA GLY A 45 0.61 -4.14 -3.11
C GLY A 45 1.04 -2.68 -3.25
N PHE A 46 0.35 -1.89 -4.07
CA PHE A 46 0.60 -0.46 -4.22
C PHE A 46 -0.67 0.38 -4.08
N SER A 47 -0.54 1.56 -3.47
CA SER A 47 -1.63 2.55 -3.42
C SER A 47 -1.72 3.37 -4.71
N GLY A 48 -2.81 4.12 -4.87
CA GLY A 48 -2.93 5.17 -5.87
C GLY A 48 -2.18 6.47 -5.53
N GLY A 49 -2.71 7.59 -6.02
CA GLY A 49 -2.17 8.92 -5.74
C GLY A 49 -0.82 9.13 -6.44
N SER A 50 0.20 9.60 -5.71
CA SER A 50 1.55 9.85 -6.24
C SER A 50 2.43 8.59 -6.34
N MET A 51 1.93 7.44 -5.87
CA MET A 51 2.70 6.19 -5.82
C MET A 51 3.09 5.67 -7.22
N PRO A 52 2.22 5.69 -8.24
CA PRO A 52 2.59 5.28 -9.59
C PRO A 52 3.79 6.05 -10.16
N GLN A 53 3.86 7.38 -9.98
CA GLN A 53 4.98 8.20 -10.45
C GLN A 53 6.29 7.84 -9.74
N LEU A 54 6.22 7.42 -8.48
CA LEU A 54 7.37 7.00 -7.69
C LEU A 54 7.84 5.59 -8.06
N LEU A 55 6.90 4.68 -8.31
CA LEU A 55 7.17 3.26 -8.51
C LEU A 55 7.60 2.94 -9.95
N ALA A 56 7.01 3.59 -10.96
CA ALA A 56 7.27 3.27 -12.36
C ALA A 56 8.74 3.43 -12.79
N PRO A 57 9.49 4.47 -12.39
CA PRO A 57 10.93 4.58 -12.69
C PRO A 57 11.72 3.39 -12.17
N LEU A 58 11.46 2.95 -10.93
CA LEU A 58 12.10 1.78 -10.34
C LEU A 58 11.76 0.50 -11.10
N LEU A 59 10.48 0.30 -11.42
CA LEU A 59 10.04 -0.87 -12.17
C LEU A 59 10.71 -0.94 -13.55
N ASN A 60 10.86 0.19 -14.24
CA ASN A 60 11.49 0.26 -15.55
C ASN A 60 12.97 -0.19 -15.53
N GLU A 61 13.65 -0.03 -14.39
CA GLU A 61 15.05 -0.45 -14.20
C GLU A 61 15.20 -1.94 -13.84
N LEU A 62 14.12 -2.65 -13.52
CA LEU A 62 14.20 -4.06 -13.14
C LEU A 62 14.66 -4.96 -14.31
N SER A 63 15.44 -6.00 -13.99
CA SER A 63 15.78 -7.05 -14.94
C SER A 63 14.57 -7.95 -15.23
N ASN A 64 14.58 -8.64 -16.38
CA ASN A 64 13.49 -9.56 -16.72
C ASN A 64 13.35 -10.72 -15.71
N ASP A 65 14.45 -11.15 -15.11
CA ASP A 65 14.44 -12.20 -14.09
C ASP A 65 13.66 -11.76 -12.84
N LEU A 66 13.89 -10.53 -12.36
CA LEU A 66 13.13 -9.99 -11.23
C LEU A 66 11.65 -9.77 -11.59
N ILE A 67 11.37 -9.29 -12.80
CA ILE A 67 10.00 -9.10 -13.28
C ILE A 67 9.26 -10.44 -13.40
N SER A 68 9.95 -11.53 -13.75
CA SER A 68 9.32 -12.84 -13.94
C SER A 68 8.62 -13.35 -12.68
N ASN A 69 9.14 -13.00 -11.50
CA ASN A 69 8.60 -13.39 -10.20
C ASN A 69 7.72 -12.30 -9.56
N LEU A 70 7.66 -11.11 -10.13
CA LEU A 70 6.93 -9.98 -9.54
C LEU A 70 5.43 -10.06 -9.81
N LEU A 71 4.61 -9.92 -8.77
CA LEU A 71 3.16 -9.72 -8.86
C LEU A 71 2.78 -8.42 -8.14
N LEU A 72 2.20 -7.49 -8.88
CA LEU A 72 1.75 -6.18 -8.45
C LEU A 72 0.23 -6.15 -8.37
N PHE A 73 -0.33 -5.51 -7.35
CA PHE A 73 -1.78 -5.29 -7.25
C PHE A 73 -2.10 -3.98 -6.52
N PRO A 74 -3.19 -3.29 -6.87
CA PRO A 74 -3.65 -2.16 -6.09
C PRO A 74 -4.15 -2.63 -4.70
N VAL A 75 -3.74 -1.95 -3.63
CA VAL A 75 -4.24 -2.22 -2.26
C VAL A 75 -5.68 -1.71 -2.04
N ASP A 76 -6.10 -0.78 -2.88
CA ASP A 76 -7.47 -0.35 -3.08
C ASP A 76 -7.65 0.09 -4.53
N GLU A 77 -8.86 0.01 -5.06
CA GLU A 77 -9.13 0.43 -6.43
C GLU A 77 -10.52 1.05 -6.55
N ARG A 78 -10.63 2.02 -7.44
CA ARG A 78 -11.88 2.74 -7.73
C ARG A 78 -12.64 1.91 -8.75
N LEU A 79 -13.96 1.76 -8.59
CA LEU A 79 -14.78 1.05 -9.57
C LEU A 79 -15.05 1.94 -10.77
N VAL A 80 -14.02 2.10 -11.59
CA VAL A 80 -14.00 2.90 -12.82
C VAL A 80 -13.26 2.13 -13.91
N PRO A 81 -13.49 2.42 -15.20
CA PRO A 81 -12.72 1.81 -16.27
C PRO A 81 -11.20 2.03 -16.11
N LEU A 82 -10.37 1.09 -16.57
CA LEU A 82 -8.90 1.16 -16.41
C LEU A 82 -8.30 2.40 -17.08
N LYS A 83 -8.94 2.88 -18.16
CA LYS A 83 -8.53 4.11 -18.86
C LYS A 83 -8.82 5.38 -18.08
N SER A 84 -9.65 5.33 -17.04
CA SER A 84 -9.93 6.46 -16.16
C SER A 84 -8.65 6.96 -15.50
N GLU A 85 -8.57 8.28 -15.31
CA GLU A 85 -7.50 8.90 -14.53
C GLU A 85 -7.54 8.46 -13.06
N GLU A 86 -8.73 8.08 -12.58
CA GLU A 86 -8.99 7.63 -11.20
C GLU A 86 -8.61 6.16 -10.92
N SER A 87 -8.28 5.36 -11.94
CA SER A 87 -7.83 3.97 -11.72
C SER A 87 -6.37 3.95 -11.26
N ASN A 88 -6.13 3.28 -10.13
CA ASN A 88 -4.80 3.08 -9.56
C ASN A 88 -3.94 2.18 -10.46
N ALA A 89 -4.47 1.03 -10.89
CA ALA A 89 -3.77 0.14 -11.83
C ALA A 89 -3.58 0.81 -13.20
N GLY A 90 -4.58 1.55 -13.66
CA GLY A 90 -4.51 2.33 -14.89
C GLY A 90 -3.42 3.40 -14.84
N SER A 91 -3.30 4.10 -13.71
CA SER A 91 -2.26 5.10 -13.48
C SER A 91 -0.87 4.48 -13.56
N LEU A 92 -0.62 3.36 -12.87
CA LEU A 92 0.67 2.66 -12.95
C LEU A 92 1.02 2.22 -14.38
N LEU A 93 0.05 1.68 -15.12
CA LEU A 93 0.26 1.28 -16.51
C LEU A 93 0.59 2.46 -17.43
N ARG A 94 0.02 3.65 -17.18
CA ARG A 94 0.35 4.87 -17.91
C ARG A 94 1.76 5.36 -17.58
N GLU A 95 2.13 5.39 -16.30
CA GLU A 95 3.47 5.81 -15.86
C GLU A 95 4.57 4.89 -16.40
N LEU A 96 4.33 3.58 -16.48
CA LEU A 96 5.24 2.62 -17.14
C LEU A 96 5.46 2.89 -18.63
N SER A 97 4.60 3.69 -19.27
CA SER A 97 4.77 4.20 -20.63
C SER A 97 5.06 3.08 -21.64
N THR A 98 6.19 3.15 -22.35
CA THR A 98 6.60 2.16 -23.37
C THR A 98 6.97 0.80 -22.78
N ASN A 99 7.25 0.71 -21.47
CA ASN A 99 7.63 -0.52 -20.80
C ASN A 99 6.45 -1.32 -20.24
N LYS A 100 5.22 -0.80 -20.31
CA LYS A 100 4.03 -1.47 -19.74
C LYS A 100 3.84 -2.92 -20.21
N GLY A 101 4.27 -3.26 -21.43
CA GLY A 101 4.20 -4.62 -21.97
C GLY A 101 5.03 -5.65 -21.17
N ARG A 102 6.08 -5.21 -20.48
CA ARG A 102 6.87 -6.06 -19.58
C ARG A 102 6.08 -6.48 -18.32
N PHE A 103 5.02 -5.75 -17.99
CA PHE A 103 4.24 -5.88 -16.76
C PHE A 103 2.77 -6.27 -16.98
N GLU A 104 2.36 -6.51 -18.22
CA GLU A 104 0.94 -6.70 -18.57
C GLU A 104 0.25 -7.81 -17.77
N ASN A 105 0.96 -8.92 -17.56
CA ASN A 105 0.54 -10.08 -16.77
C ASN A 105 1.09 -10.07 -15.33
N LYS A 106 1.75 -8.99 -14.93
CA LYS A 106 2.33 -8.81 -13.60
C LYS A 106 1.49 -7.87 -12.74
N ILE A 107 0.66 -7.02 -13.33
CA ILE A 107 -0.22 -6.09 -12.61
C ILE A 107 -1.65 -6.64 -12.62
N LEU A 108 -2.15 -6.99 -11.44
CA LEU A 108 -3.56 -7.32 -11.24
C LEU A 108 -4.41 -6.07 -11.44
N LYS A 109 -5.50 -6.25 -12.18
CA LYS A 109 -6.50 -5.23 -12.52
C LYS A 109 -7.86 -5.70 -12.03
N ILE A 110 -8.74 -4.76 -11.71
CA ILE A 110 -10.17 -5.06 -11.59
C ILE A 110 -10.73 -5.49 -12.94
N SER A 111 -11.90 -6.15 -12.93
CA SER A 111 -12.58 -6.50 -14.18
C SER A 111 -13.05 -5.25 -14.91
N GLU A 112 -12.97 -5.28 -16.24
CA GLU A 112 -13.50 -4.21 -17.10
C GLU A 112 -14.88 -4.56 -17.68
N GLU A 113 -15.50 -5.68 -17.26
CA GLU A 113 -16.86 -6.00 -17.65
C GLU A 113 -17.84 -4.95 -17.06
N PRO A 114 -18.69 -4.30 -17.87
CA PRO A 114 -19.55 -3.20 -17.41
C PRO A 114 -20.48 -3.58 -16.24
N ASN A 115 -21.06 -4.78 -16.26
CA ASN A 115 -21.91 -5.30 -15.19
C ASN A 115 -21.16 -5.42 -13.85
N LEU A 116 -19.87 -5.69 -13.86
CA LEU A 116 -19.05 -5.81 -12.65
C LEU A 116 -18.63 -4.44 -12.12
N LEU A 117 -18.38 -3.46 -12.98
CA LEU A 117 -18.17 -2.08 -12.56
C LEU A 117 -19.40 -1.51 -11.83
N GLU A 118 -20.59 -2.02 -12.17
CA GLU A 118 -21.84 -1.66 -11.51
C GLU A 118 -22.19 -2.52 -10.29
N ASP A 119 -21.52 -3.66 -10.06
CA ASP A 119 -21.75 -4.59 -8.94
C ASP A 119 -20.52 -4.68 -8.03
N GLY A 120 -20.52 -3.84 -7.01
CA GLY A 120 -19.37 -3.66 -6.12
C GLY A 120 -18.99 -4.88 -5.29
N PRO A 121 -19.94 -5.52 -4.59
CA PRO A 121 -19.68 -6.76 -3.86
C PRO A 121 -19.13 -7.87 -4.76
N LYS A 122 -19.66 -8.00 -5.99
CA LYS A 122 -19.17 -8.98 -6.94
C LYS A 122 -17.77 -8.65 -7.46
N MET A 123 -17.48 -7.36 -7.71
CA MET A 123 -16.13 -6.90 -8.05
C MET A 123 -15.11 -7.23 -6.95
N ALA A 124 -15.45 -6.98 -5.68
CA ALA A 124 -14.58 -7.31 -4.56
C ALA A 124 -14.30 -8.83 -4.49
N SER A 125 -15.34 -9.64 -4.65
CA SER A 125 -15.24 -11.10 -4.67
C SER A 125 -14.37 -11.61 -5.84
N GLU A 126 -14.51 -11.03 -7.03
CA GLU A 126 -13.71 -11.39 -8.20
C GLU A 126 -12.24 -10.98 -8.01
N PHE A 127 -11.98 -9.78 -7.50
CA PHE A 127 -10.63 -9.32 -7.21
C PHE A 127 -9.96 -10.20 -6.17
N GLU A 128 -10.67 -10.59 -5.11
CA GLU A 128 -10.21 -11.56 -4.12
C GLU A 128 -9.91 -12.93 -4.75
N ASN A 129 -10.78 -13.45 -5.61
CA ASN A 129 -10.57 -14.72 -6.31
C ASN A 129 -9.32 -14.68 -7.20
N LYS A 130 -9.06 -13.56 -7.88
CA LYS A 130 -7.82 -13.37 -8.65
C LYS A 130 -6.61 -13.37 -7.74
N LEU A 131 -6.65 -12.67 -6.60
CA LEU A 131 -5.58 -12.73 -5.59
C LEU A 131 -5.32 -14.17 -5.11
N ARG A 132 -6.38 -14.93 -4.80
CA ARG A 132 -6.29 -16.34 -4.41
C ARG A 132 -5.66 -17.21 -5.49
N SER A 133 -6.03 -17.01 -6.76
CA SER A 133 -5.48 -17.79 -7.90
C SER A 133 -4.00 -17.53 -8.18
N MET A 134 -3.43 -16.46 -7.62
CA MET A 134 -1.99 -16.22 -7.69
C MET A 134 -1.21 -17.01 -6.62
N HIS A 135 -1.91 -17.71 -5.71
CA HIS A 135 -1.35 -18.56 -4.66
C HIS A 135 -0.39 -17.85 -3.69
N PRO A 136 -0.80 -16.73 -3.05
CA PRO A 136 -0.01 -16.13 -1.99
C PRO A 136 0.12 -17.10 -0.81
N LYS A 137 1.19 -16.96 -0.02
CA LYS A 137 1.31 -17.66 1.26
C LYS A 137 0.16 -17.24 2.17
N LEU A 138 -0.39 -18.18 2.93
CA LEU A 138 -1.44 -17.91 3.90
C LEU A 138 -0.93 -18.03 5.34
N ASP A 139 -1.48 -17.23 6.23
CA ASP A 139 -1.27 -17.41 7.68
C ASP A 139 -2.20 -18.49 8.25
N ALA A 140 -2.11 -18.74 9.56
CA ALA A 140 -2.92 -19.76 10.24
C ALA A 140 -4.43 -19.48 10.21
N ASN A 141 -4.85 -18.24 9.92
CA ASN A 141 -6.25 -17.83 9.81
C ASN A 141 -6.72 -17.79 8.34
N GLY A 142 -5.87 -18.19 7.39
CA GLY A 142 -6.19 -18.16 5.96
C GLY A 142 -6.14 -16.75 5.34
N LEU A 143 -5.48 -15.78 5.98
CA LEU A 143 -5.22 -14.46 5.43
C LEU A 143 -3.96 -14.48 4.54
N PRO A 144 -3.90 -13.69 3.45
CA PRO A 144 -2.75 -13.69 2.57
C PRO A 144 -1.60 -12.90 3.20
N ILE A 145 -0.43 -13.50 3.22
CA ILE A 145 0.82 -12.89 3.65
C ILE A 145 1.51 -12.31 2.42
N PHE A 146 1.21 -11.05 2.10
CA PHE A 146 1.89 -10.33 1.02
C PHE A 146 3.30 -9.89 1.43
N ASP A 147 4.24 -9.87 0.48
CA ASP A 147 5.65 -9.59 0.77
C ASP A 147 5.89 -8.13 1.10
N LEU A 148 5.20 -7.22 0.42
CA LEU A 148 5.31 -5.78 0.65
C LEU A 148 4.00 -5.06 0.31
N LEU A 149 3.53 -4.20 1.21
CA LEU A 149 2.45 -3.26 0.94
C LEU A 149 3.00 -1.83 0.97
N LEU A 150 2.89 -1.14 -0.17
CA LEU A 150 3.24 0.26 -0.34
C LEU A 150 1.96 1.10 -0.16
N LEU A 151 1.85 1.72 1.00
CA LEU A 151 0.66 2.41 1.47
C LEU A 151 0.80 3.93 1.34
N GLY A 152 -0.21 4.58 0.77
CA GLY A 152 -0.38 6.02 0.82
C GLY A 152 -1.07 6.47 2.10
N LEU A 153 -1.00 7.77 2.39
CA LEU A 153 -1.71 8.41 3.49
C LEU A 153 -2.54 9.60 3.00
N GLY A 154 -3.84 9.59 3.27
CA GLY A 154 -4.72 10.75 3.08
C GLY A 154 -4.47 11.86 4.11
N PRO A 155 -4.73 13.14 3.79
CA PRO A 155 -4.62 14.24 4.77
C PRO A 155 -5.60 14.12 5.97
N ASP A 156 -6.63 13.30 5.81
CA ASP A 156 -7.63 12.87 6.79
C ASP A 156 -7.21 11.62 7.57
N GLY A 157 -6.09 10.99 7.21
CA GLY A 157 -5.53 9.84 7.93
C GLY A 157 -5.99 8.49 7.39
N HIS A 158 -6.75 8.46 6.28
CA HIS A 158 -7.09 7.21 5.62
C HIS A 158 -5.86 6.57 4.96
N THR A 159 -5.89 5.25 4.83
CA THR A 159 -4.98 4.48 3.97
C THR A 159 -5.79 3.42 3.22
N CYS A 160 -5.35 3.00 2.05
CA CYS A 160 -6.21 2.26 1.10
C CYS A 160 -7.55 3.02 0.94
N SER A 161 -8.69 2.32 0.98
CA SER A 161 -10.00 2.96 1.20
C SER A 161 -10.57 2.66 2.59
N LEU A 162 -9.70 2.61 3.59
CA LEU A 162 -10.06 2.51 5.01
C LEU A 162 -10.07 3.92 5.59
N PHE A 163 -11.25 4.48 5.87
CA PHE A 163 -11.41 5.85 6.36
C PHE A 163 -11.61 5.91 7.88
N PRO A 164 -11.17 7.00 8.55
CA PRO A 164 -11.43 7.19 9.97
C PRO A 164 -12.93 7.09 10.31
N ASN A 165 -13.25 6.41 11.40
CA ASN A 165 -14.62 6.18 11.90
C ASN A 165 -15.57 5.45 10.92
N HIS A 166 -15.05 4.88 9.83
CA HIS A 166 -15.86 4.12 8.89
C HIS A 166 -16.15 2.71 9.42
N PRO A 167 -17.38 2.17 9.29
CA PRO A 167 -17.73 0.83 9.78
C PRO A 167 -16.83 -0.28 9.24
N LEU A 168 -16.27 -0.10 8.04
CA LEU A 168 -15.32 -1.05 7.44
C LEU A 168 -14.08 -1.33 8.32
N LEU A 169 -13.70 -0.44 9.23
CA LEU A 169 -12.59 -0.70 10.16
C LEU A 169 -12.88 -1.88 11.12
N GLU A 170 -14.14 -2.29 11.23
CA GLU A 170 -14.58 -3.42 12.05
C GLU A 170 -14.50 -4.77 11.31
N GLU A 171 -14.29 -4.79 9.98
CA GLU A 171 -14.16 -6.03 9.18
C GLU A 171 -12.98 -6.89 9.66
N LYS A 172 -13.22 -8.21 9.82
CA LYS A 172 -12.28 -9.19 10.40
C LYS A 172 -11.96 -10.39 9.52
N ASN A 173 -12.75 -10.67 8.48
CA ASN A 173 -12.73 -11.94 7.77
C ASN A 173 -12.35 -11.79 6.29
N SER A 174 -12.93 -10.80 5.59
CA SER A 174 -12.78 -10.65 4.14
C SER A 174 -11.35 -10.21 3.78
N TRP A 175 -10.79 -10.71 2.66
CA TRP A 175 -9.51 -10.15 2.19
C TRP A 175 -9.73 -8.78 1.54
N VAL A 176 -10.77 -8.71 0.73
CA VAL A 176 -11.17 -7.53 -0.03
C VAL A 176 -12.58 -7.13 0.37
N ALA A 177 -12.80 -5.85 0.64
CA ALA A 177 -14.12 -5.31 0.91
C ALA A 177 -14.50 -4.27 -0.14
N TYR A 178 -15.81 -4.07 -0.29
CA TYR A 178 -16.40 -3.02 -1.11
C TYR A 178 -17.00 -1.94 -0.21
N ILE A 179 -16.88 -0.68 -0.65
CA ILE A 179 -17.59 0.47 -0.09
C ILE A 179 -18.23 1.27 -1.21
N ASP A 180 -19.36 1.91 -0.93
CA ASP A 180 -20.09 2.78 -1.85
C ASP A 180 -20.32 4.20 -1.32
N ASP A 181 -19.71 4.48 -0.18
CA ASP A 181 -19.88 5.67 0.65
C ASP A 181 -18.54 6.30 1.03
N SER A 182 -17.50 6.09 0.20
CA SER A 182 -16.22 6.79 0.40
C SER A 182 -16.46 8.30 0.49
N PRO A 183 -15.94 8.99 1.54
CA PRO A 183 -16.10 10.43 1.71
C PRO A 183 -15.30 11.23 0.68
N LYS A 184 -14.56 10.54 -0.20
CA LYS A 184 -13.83 11.13 -1.33
C LYS A 184 -14.30 10.52 -2.64
N PRO A 185 -14.45 11.32 -3.71
CA PRO A 185 -14.81 10.77 -5.01
C PRO A 185 -13.69 9.86 -5.57
N PRO A 186 -14.04 8.90 -6.44
CA PRO A 186 -15.37 8.32 -6.58
C PRO A 186 -15.76 7.52 -5.32
N PRO A 187 -17.07 7.43 -5.00
CA PRO A 187 -17.52 6.84 -3.74
C PRO A 187 -17.39 5.30 -3.71
N ARG A 188 -17.48 4.65 -4.88
CA ARG A 188 -17.44 3.20 -5.04
C ARG A 188 -16.00 2.71 -5.15
N ARG A 189 -15.55 1.89 -4.19
CA ARG A 189 -14.17 1.38 -4.13
C ARG A 189 -14.13 -0.06 -3.63
N ILE A 190 -13.14 -0.81 -4.07
CA ILE A 190 -12.69 -2.03 -3.38
C ILE A 190 -11.40 -1.74 -2.61
N THR A 191 -11.14 -2.47 -1.53
CA THR A 191 -9.95 -2.26 -0.69
C THR A 191 -9.56 -3.52 0.04
N LEU A 192 -8.25 -3.70 0.25
CA LEU A 192 -7.77 -4.63 1.26
C LEU A 192 -8.24 -4.19 2.64
N THR A 193 -8.55 -5.19 3.47
CA THR A 193 -9.06 -5.00 4.83
C THR A 193 -7.91 -4.93 5.85
N LEU A 194 -8.19 -4.42 7.05
CA LEU A 194 -7.20 -4.37 8.15
C LEU A 194 -6.57 -5.73 8.49
N PRO A 195 -7.32 -6.86 8.54
CA PRO A 195 -6.73 -8.18 8.71
C PRO A 195 -5.64 -8.49 7.69
N VAL A 196 -5.85 -8.18 6.41
CA VAL A 196 -4.85 -8.39 5.35
C VAL A 196 -3.65 -7.50 5.52
N LEU A 197 -3.85 -6.22 5.86
CA LEU A 197 -2.74 -5.30 6.12
C LEU A 197 -1.88 -5.83 7.29
N ASN A 198 -2.49 -6.31 8.36
CA ASN A 198 -1.79 -6.86 9.53
C ASN A 198 -1.03 -8.17 9.24
N ALA A 199 -1.48 -8.96 8.26
CA ALA A 199 -0.84 -10.20 7.85
C ALA A 199 0.40 -9.99 6.96
N ALA A 200 0.57 -8.82 6.34
CA ALA A 200 1.67 -8.55 5.42
C ALA A 200 3.06 -8.65 6.09
N LYS A 201 4.08 -9.11 5.35
CA LYS A 201 5.46 -9.20 5.87
C LYS A 201 6.07 -7.83 6.08
N ASN A 202 5.97 -6.95 5.08
CA ASN A 202 6.50 -5.59 5.11
C ASN A 202 5.40 -4.59 4.79
N ILE A 203 5.37 -3.50 5.53
CA ILE A 203 4.46 -2.38 5.29
C ILE A 203 5.29 -1.11 5.25
N ILE A 204 5.11 -0.35 4.18
CA ILE A 204 5.80 0.91 3.98
C ILE A 204 4.75 1.98 3.69
N PHE A 205 4.66 2.98 4.55
CA PHE A 205 3.93 4.21 4.28
C PHE A 205 4.81 5.20 3.54
N ILE A 206 4.26 5.82 2.50
CA ILE A 206 4.91 6.89 1.75
C ILE A 206 3.96 8.10 1.75
N ALA A 207 4.46 9.23 2.23
CA ALA A 207 3.66 10.45 2.33
C ALA A 207 4.53 11.69 2.17
N ASN A 208 4.22 12.48 1.14
CA ASN A 208 4.97 13.68 0.77
C ASN A 208 4.06 14.93 0.83
N GLY A 209 4.68 16.07 1.12
CA GLY A 209 4.08 17.39 1.09
C GLY A 209 3.46 17.84 2.42
N LYS A 210 3.48 19.16 2.65
CA LYS A 210 3.04 19.80 3.90
C LYS A 210 1.61 19.44 4.32
N SER A 211 0.73 19.12 3.37
CA SER A 211 -0.64 18.67 3.64
C SER A 211 -0.75 17.44 4.55
N LYS A 212 0.34 16.66 4.69
CA LYS A 212 0.39 15.44 5.51
C LYS A 212 0.92 15.68 6.92
N ALA A 213 1.63 16.80 7.15
CA ALA A 213 2.39 17.03 8.38
C ALA A 213 1.53 16.87 9.65
N LYS A 214 0.40 17.57 9.68
CA LYS A 214 -0.52 17.53 10.83
C LYS A 214 -1.04 16.14 11.14
N ILE A 215 -1.49 15.40 10.12
CA ILE A 215 -2.09 14.08 10.34
C ILE A 215 -1.04 13.03 10.69
N ILE A 216 0.18 13.14 10.15
CA ILE A 216 1.31 12.30 10.52
C ILE A 216 1.68 12.53 11.99
N ALA A 217 1.81 13.79 12.42
CA ALA A 217 2.05 14.11 13.83
C ALA A 217 0.95 13.54 14.73
N GLN A 218 -0.32 13.64 14.33
CA GLN A 218 -1.45 13.05 15.07
C GLN A 218 -1.37 11.52 15.15
N ILE A 219 -0.99 10.83 14.08
CA ILE A 219 -0.83 9.35 14.09
C ILE A 219 0.20 8.93 15.14
N PHE A 220 1.35 9.60 15.18
CA PHE A 220 2.42 9.26 16.11
C PHE A 220 2.15 9.74 17.54
N GLU A 221 1.48 10.88 17.75
CA GLU A 221 0.97 11.27 19.06
C GLU A 221 -0.08 10.27 19.54
N ASN A 222 -0.94 9.77 18.65
CA ASN A 222 -2.03 8.84 18.97
C ASN A 222 -1.55 7.44 19.35
N GLU A 223 -0.43 6.94 18.80
CA GLU A 223 0.17 5.67 19.26
C GLU A 223 0.48 5.67 20.77
N ASN A 224 0.71 6.84 21.36
CA ASN A 224 0.96 6.97 22.80
C ASN A 224 -0.34 7.12 23.64
N ASN A 225 -1.47 7.47 23.00
CA ASN A 225 -2.65 8.02 23.68
C ASN A 225 -3.95 7.26 23.40
N ASN A 226 -4.03 6.53 22.28
CA ASN A 226 -5.21 5.79 21.77
C ASN A 226 -6.52 6.60 21.76
N LYS A 227 -6.47 7.89 21.41
CA LYS A 227 -7.64 8.80 21.41
C LYS A 227 -8.40 8.85 20.08
N LEU A 228 -7.73 8.57 18.97
CA LEU A 228 -8.29 8.66 17.62
C LEU A 228 -8.31 7.28 16.96
N LEU A 229 -9.39 6.98 16.23
CA LEU A 229 -9.50 5.76 15.44
C LEU A 229 -8.97 6.00 14.02
N LEU A 230 -7.66 6.21 13.90
CA LEU A 230 -7.01 6.40 12.61
C LEU A 230 -6.57 5.05 12.01
N PRO A 231 -6.88 4.77 10.74
CA PRO A 231 -6.57 3.50 10.09
C PRO A 231 -5.10 3.05 10.20
N PRO A 232 -4.07 3.92 10.02
CA PRO A 232 -2.67 3.52 10.22
C PRO A 232 -2.36 3.03 11.64
N ASN A 233 -3.02 3.59 12.67
CA ASN A 233 -2.85 3.14 14.07
C ASN A 233 -3.51 1.79 14.35
N LEU A 234 -4.43 1.34 13.48
CA LEU A 234 -5.07 0.02 13.58
C LEU A 234 -4.26 -1.09 12.91
N ILE A 235 -3.22 -0.73 12.18
CA ILE A 235 -2.24 -1.68 11.66
C ILE A 235 -1.24 -1.96 12.78
N LYS A 236 -1.36 -3.12 13.41
CA LYS A 236 -0.51 -3.56 14.52
C LYS A 236 0.53 -4.55 14.04
N ARG A 237 1.71 -4.52 14.67
CA ARG A 237 2.79 -5.48 14.42
C ARG A 237 3.07 -6.28 15.67
N ARG A 238 3.38 -7.56 15.47
CA ARG A 238 3.95 -8.43 16.50
C ARG A 238 5.47 -8.26 16.53
N GLU A 239 6.10 -8.66 17.63
CA GLU A 239 7.56 -8.56 17.81
C GLU A 239 8.36 -9.38 16.78
N ASP A 240 7.79 -10.47 16.25
CA ASP A 240 8.39 -11.31 15.21
C ASP A 240 8.28 -10.70 13.79
N GLN A 241 7.55 -9.59 13.64
CA GLN A 241 7.34 -8.93 12.36
C GLN A 241 8.26 -7.72 12.17
N GLN A 242 8.54 -7.39 10.90
CA GLN A 242 9.29 -6.19 10.56
C GLN A 242 8.53 -4.92 11.00
N PRO A 243 9.22 -3.87 11.48
CA PRO A 243 8.56 -2.61 11.80
C PRO A 243 7.86 -2.00 10.57
N ILE A 244 6.84 -1.18 10.81
CA ILE A 244 6.22 -0.36 9.78
C ILE A 244 7.16 0.79 9.46
N LYS A 245 7.58 0.90 8.20
CA LYS A 245 8.47 1.96 7.77
C LYS A 245 7.67 3.12 7.19
N TRP A 246 8.09 4.34 7.48
CA TRP A 246 7.50 5.57 6.94
C TRP A 246 8.58 6.34 6.19
N PHE A 247 8.37 6.56 4.91
CA PHE A 247 9.22 7.41 4.07
C PHE A 247 8.48 8.72 3.82
N LEU A 248 8.97 9.77 4.46
CA LEU A 248 8.41 11.11 4.42
C LEU A 248 9.39 12.05 3.73
N ASP A 249 8.89 13.14 3.14
CA ASP A 249 9.73 14.29 2.82
C ASP A 249 9.80 15.26 4.02
N GLU A 250 10.64 16.29 3.88
CA GLU A 250 10.83 17.31 4.92
C GLU A 250 9.51 18.02 5.25
N GLU A 251 8.68 18.32 4.24
CA GLU A 251 7.41 18.99 4.47
C GLU A 251 6.42 18.12 5.23
N ALA A 252 6.28 16.83 4.89
CA ALA A 252 5.39 15.89 5.55
C ALA A 252 5.84 15.53 6.97
N SER A 253 7.11 15.72 7.30
CA SER A 253 7.65 15.47 8.64
C SER A 253 7.76 16.73 9.50
N SER A 254 7.50 17.92 8.95
CA SER A 254 7.73 19.21 9.63
C SER A 254 6.95 19.46 10.93
N ASP A 255 5.85 18.74 11.18
CA ASP A 255 5.08 18.85 12.44
C ASP A 255 5.45 17.75 13.45
N LEU A 256 6.36 16.83 13.10
CA LEU A 256 6.83 15.79 14.01
C LEU A 256 7.73 16.39 15.10
N LYS A 257 7.33 16.21 16.35
CA LYS A 257 8.17 16.55 17.50
C LYS A 257 9.18 15.42 17.70
N ILE A 258 10.36 15.57 17.12
CA ILE A 258 11.51 14.73 17.44
C ILE A 258 11.92 15.10 18.87
N LYS A 259 11.81 14.16 19.80
CA LYS A 259 12.34 14.30 21.15
C LYS A 259 13.70 13.64 21.23
#